data_AF-A0A929VYP3-F1
#
_entry.id   AF-A0A929VYP3-F1
#
_cell.length_a   1.000
_cell.length_b   1.000
_cell.length_c   1.000
_cell.angle_alpha   90.00
_cell.angle_beta   90.00
_cell.angle_gamma   90.00
#
_symmetry.space_group_name_H-M   'P 1'
#
loop_
_entity.id
_entity.type
_entity.pdbx_description
1 polymer ?
#
loop_
_entity_poly.entity_id
_entity_poly.type
_entity_poly.pdbx_seq_one_letter_code
_entity_poly.pdbx_strand_id
1 'polypeptide(L)'
;MLKLARLVLRLAIIYLVLGLCLFFGITQGFGIAPVEIAQEVIIISVAFYSFTLVELAVTTQLSHKDSSYFIGANLGFSLLRLFLTLITLFIYKQHEEINFTVVFFVVMLYYFATLCFSTWHRRSLNQSTDNSNEKNSQT
;
A
#
# COMPACT_ATOMS: atom_id res chain seq x y z
N MET A 1 -3.72 -17.55 -11.31
CA MET A 1 -3.75 -17.64 -9.83
C MET A 1 -2.36 -17.55 -9.17
N LEU A 2 -1.36 -18.35 -9.59
CA LEU A 2 -0.01 -18.35 -8.97
C LEU A 2 0.76 -17.01 -9.04
N LYS A 3 0.46 -16.14 -10.01
CA LYS A 3 1.06 -14.79 -10.11
C LYS A 3 0.50 -13.84 -9.05
N LEU A 4 -0.82 -13.83 -8.85
CA LEU A 4 -1.50 -13.02 -7.84
C LEU A 4 -1.08 -13.44 -6.42
N ALA A 5 -1.05 -14.74 -6.13
CA ALA A 5 -0.59 -15.26 -4.84
C ALA A 5 0.85 -14.84 -4.52
N ARG A 6 1.75 -14.84 -5.52
CA ARG A 6 3.12 -14.34 -5.36
C ARG A 6 3.18 -12.84 -5.10
N LEU A 7 2.31 -12.04 -5.73
CA LEU A 7 2.23 -10.60 -5.47
C LEU A 7 1.73 -10.30 -4.06
N VAL A 8 0.69 -10.99 -3.62
CA VAL A 8 0.16 -10.89 -2.24
C VAL A 8 1.24 -11.27 -1.24
N LEU A 9 1.97 -12.37 -1.46
CA LEU A 9 3.06 -12.78 -0.58
C LEU A 9 4.19 -11.74 -0.53
N ARG A 10 4.58 -11.19 -1.69
CA ARG A 10 5.60 -10.11 -1.73
C ARG A 10 5.14 -8.88 -0.95
N LEU A 11 3.89 -8.49 -1.10
CA LEU A 11 3.32 -7.36 -0.36
C LEU A 11 3.34 -7.63 1.15
N ALA A 12 2.94 -8.83 1.58
CA ALA A 12 2.96 -9.22 2.99
C ALA A 12 4.38 -9.15 3.58
N ILE A 13 5.39 -9.63 2.84
CA ILE A 13 6.80 -9.56 3.27
C ILE A 13 7.25 -8.10 3.41
N ILE A 14 6.93 -7.24 2.44
CA ILE A 14 7.28 -5.81 2.49
C ILE A 14 6.68 -5.15 3.73
N TYR A 15 5.40 -5.43 4.01
CA TYR A 15 4.69 -4.87 5.17
C TYR A 15 5.23 -5.37 6.50
N LEU A 16 5.59 -6.65 6.57
CA LEU A 16 6.20 -7.24 7.75
C LEU A 16 7.56 -6.60 8.04
N VAL A 17 8.43 -6.50 7.04
CA VAL A 17 9.76 -5.89 7.19
C VAL A 17 9.65 -4.42 7.56
N LEU A 18 8.78 -3.67 6.86
CA LEU A 18 8.54 -2.25 7.17
C LEU A 18 8.01 -2.07 8.58
N GLY A 19 7.06 -2.91 9.01
CA GLY A 19 6.49 -2.88 10.36
C GLY A 19 7.53 -3.16 11.43
N LEU A 20 8.41 -4.15 11.23
CA LEU A 20 9.52 -4.44 12.14
C LEU A 20 10.50 -3.26 12.21
N CYS A 21 10.88 -2.69 11.06
CA CYS A 21 11.76 -1.52 11.02
C CYS A 21 11.17 -0.32 11.78
N LEU A 22 9.88 -0.06 11.59
CA LEU A 22 9.16 1.00 12.30
C LEU A 22 9.11 0.75 13.80
N PHE A 23 8.73 -0.46 14.20
CA PHE A 23 8.67 -0.85 15.61
C PHE A 23 10.02 -0.65 16.30
N PHE A 24 11.10 -1.22 15.77
CA PHE A 24 12.44 -1.08 16.37
C PHE A 24 12.96 0.35 16.29
N GLY A 25 12.76 1.05 15.18
CA GLY A 25 13.23 2.42 15.01
C GLY A 25 12.57 3.39 15.99
N ILE A 26 11.26 3.25 16.22
CA ILE A 26 10.50 4.14 17.09
C ILE A 26 10.73 3.80 18.57
N THR A 27 10.70 2.50 18.94
CA THR A 27 10.93 2.07 20.33
C THR A 27 12.31 2.49 20.84
N GLN A 28 13.34 2.39 20.00
CA GLN A 28 14.70 2.80 20.35
C GLN A 28 14.92 4.31 20.26
N GLY A 29 14.23 5.00 19.34
CA GLY A 29 14.45 6.42 19.05
C GLY A 29 13.64 7.40 19.91
N PHE A 30 12.47 7.00 20.42
CA PHE A 30 11.53 7.92 21.07
C PHE A 30 11.18 7.54 22.52
N GLY A 31 11.66 6.41 23.03
CA GLY A 31 11.43 6.00 24.44
C GLY A 31 9.96 5.75 24.80
N ILE A 32 9.10 5.52 23.80
CA ILE A 32 7.67 5.25 23.96
C ILE A 32 7.46 3.78 24.33
N ALA A 33 6.38 3.48 25.05
CA ALA A 33 6.04 2.12 25.46
C ALA A 33 5.93 1.20 24.23
N PRO A 34 6.62 0.03 24.22
CA PRO A 34 6.59 -0.88 23.07
C PRO A 34 5.19 -1.35 22.67
N VAL A 35 4.27 -1.48 23.63
CA VAL A 35 2.90 -1.94 23.38
C VAL A 35 2.12 -0.92 22.54
N GLU A 36 2.25 0.38 22.83
CA GLU A 36 1.57 1.46 22.12
C GLU A 36 2.04 1.52 20.66
N ILE A 37 3.36 1.50 20.44
CA ILE A 37 3.94 1.50 19.09
C ILE A 37 3.51 0.26 18.31
N ALA A 38 3.53 -0.92 18.95
CA ALA A 38 3.13 -2.16 18.28
C ALA A 38 1.67 -2.08 17.81
N GLN A 39 0.77 -1.57 18.65
CA GLN A 39 -0.64 -1.40 18.29
C GLN A 39 -0.82 -0.43 17.12
N GLU A 40 -0.18 0.74 17.16
CA GLU A 40 -0.25 1.73 16.09
C GLU A 40 0.26 1.17 14.75
N VAL A 41 1.46 0.57 14.77
CA VAL A 41 2.08 -0.01 13.57
C VAL A 41 1.21 -1.12 13.01
N ILE A 42 0.65 -2.00 13.83
CA ILE A 42 -0.22 -3.09 13.38
C ILE A 42 -1.50 -2.53 12.75
N ILE A 43 -2.21 -1.62 13.43
CA ILE A 43 -3.49 -1.09 12.94
C ILE A 43 -3.30 -0.36 11.61
N ILE A 44 -2.30 0.52 11.52
CA ILE A 44 -2.01 1.29 10.30
C ILE A 44 -1.57 0.34 9.19
N SER A 45 -0.68 -0.61 9.48
CA SER A 45 -0.22 -1.64 8.53
C SER A 45 -1.39 -2.42 7.93
N VAL A 46 -2.31 -2.92 8.77
CA VAL A 46 -3.47 -3.70 8.32
C VAL A 46 -4.39 -2.87 7.42
N ALA A 47 -4.64 -1.60 7.77
CA ALA A 47 -5.49 -0.72 6.98
C ALA A 47 -4.91 -0.51 5.57
N PHE A 48 -3.64 -0.11 5.46
CA PHE A 48 -2.98 0.12 4.17
C PHE A 48 -2.78 -1.19 3.37
N TYR A 49 -2.50 -2.29 4.05
CA TYR A 49 -2.34 -3.59 3.41
C TYR A 49 -3.64 -4.03 2.73
N SER A 50 -4.75 -3.97 3.49
CA SER A 50 -6.08 -4.34 3.02
C SER A 50 -6.50 -3.47 1.83
N PHE A 51 -6.28 -2.16 1.94
CA PHE A 51 -6.49 -1.22 0.85
C PHE A 51 -5.72 -1.61 -0.42
N THR A 52 -4.44 -1.94 -0.28
CA THR A 52 -3.56 -2.29 -1.40
C THR A 52 -3.97 -3.61 -2.06
N LEU A 53 -4.47 -4.58 -1.28
CA LEU A 53 -5.02 -5.82 -1.82
C LEU A 53 -6.26 -5.58 -2.69
N VAL A 54 -7.16 -4.69 -2.25
CA VAL A 54 -8.34 -4.31 -3.03
C VAL A 54 -7.93 -3.61 -4.31
N GLU A 55 -7.00 -2.65 -4.23
CA GLU A 55 -6.44 -1.98 -5.42
C GLU A 55 -5.81 -3.00 -6.38
N LEU A 56 -5.04 -3.96 -5.87
CA LEU A 56 -4.40 -5.00 -6.66
C LEU A 56 -5.43 -5.88 -7.39
N ALA A 57 -6.46 -6.34 -6.67
CA ALA A 57 -7.51 -7.18 -7.24
C ALA A 57 -8.26 -6.45 -8.36
N VAL A 58 -8.67 -5.20 -8.12
CA VAL A 58 -9.43 -4.40 -9.08
C VAL A 58 -8.59 -4.03 -10.30
N THR A 59 -7.35 -3.56 -10.09
CA THR A 59 -6.45 -3.20 -11.21
C THR A 59 -6.05 -4.40 -12.06
N THR A 60 -5.89 -5.58 -11.47
CA THR A 60 -5.61 -6.82 -12.21
C THR A 60 -6.82 -7.28 -13.04
N GLN A 61 -8.05 -7.06 -12.57
CA GLN A 61 -9.24 -7.37 -13.36
C GLN A 61 -9.47 -6.37 -14.49
N LEU A 62 -9.14 -5.10 -14.26
CA LEU A 62 -9.31 -4.02 -15.23
C LEU A 62 -8.20 -3.96 -16.29
N SER A 63 -7.05 -4.62 -16.09
CA SER A 63 -5.94 -4.59 -17.05
C SER A 63 -6.28 -5.19 -18.42
N HIS A 64 -7.35 -6.00 -18.49
CA HIS A 64 -7.86 -6.59 -19.73
C HIS A 64 -8.98 -5.76 -20.40
N LYS A 65 -9.42 -4.66 -19.77
CA LYS A 65 -10.45 -3.74 -20.30
C LYS A 65 -9.81 -2.47 -20.88
N ASP A 66 -10.59 -1.68 -21.61
CA ASP A 66 -10.13 -0.46 -22.27
C ASP A 66 -9.30 0.45 -21.35
N SER A 67 -8.25 1.04 -21.94
CA SER A 67 -7.26 1.92 -21.30
C SER A 67 -7.89 3.02 -20.41
N SER A 68 -9.04 3.58 -20.80
CA SER A 68 -9.72 4.65 -20.05
C SER A 68 -10.22 4.19 -18.68
N TYR A 69 -10.79 2.99 -18.57
CA TYR A 69 -11.28 2.45 -17.30
C TYR A 69 -10.14 2.14 -16.33
N PHE A 70 -9.01 1.67 -16.86
CA PHE A 70 -7.81 1.41 -16.06
C PHE A 70 -7.23 2.70 -15.47
N ILE A 71 -7.18 3.79 -16.26
CA ILE A 71 -6.74 5.11 -15.81
C ILE A 71 -7.70 5.69 -14.76
N GLY A 72 -9.01 5.59 -14.98
CA GLY A 72 -10.03 6.06 -14.04
C GLY A 72 -9.96 5.36 -12.68
N ALA A 73 -9.83 4.03 -12.67
CA ALA A 73 -9.65 3.27 -11.43
C ALA A 73 -8.36 3.67 -10.70
N ASN A 74 -7.27 3.92 -11.42
CA ASN A 74 -6.02 4.38 -10.82
C ASN A 74 -6.17 5.74 -10.10
N LEU A 75 -6.80 6.71 -10.75
CA LEU A 75 -7.11 8.01 -10.13
C LEU A 75 -7.99 7.83 -8.89
N GLY A 76 -9.03 7.00 -9.00
CA GLY A 76 -9.94 6.67 -7.89
C GLY A 76 -9.21 6.07 -6.69
N PHE A 77 -8.33 5.08 -6.90
CA PHE A 77 -7.53 4.50 -5.81
C PHE A 77 -6.51 5.48 -5.25
N SER A 78 -5.89 6.33 -6.07
CA SER A 78 -4.99 7.37 -5.55
C SER A 78 -5.73 8.33 -4.60
N LEU A 79 -6.93 8.75 -4.98
CA LEU A 79 -7.78 9.62 -4.17
C LEU A 79 -8.29 8.90 -2.90
N LEU A 80 -8.72 7.65 -3.03
CA LEU A 80 -9.19 6.86 -1.90
C LEU A 80 -8.07 6.59 -0.88
N ARG A 81 -6.84 6.38 -1.36
CA ARG A 81 -5.65 6.27 -0.49
C ARG A 81 -5.44 7.56 0.30
N LEU A 82 -5.58 8.72 -0.34
CA LEU A 82 -5.46 10.00 0.33
C LEU A 82 -6.55 10.19 1.38
N PHE A 83 -7.81 9.82 1.07
CA PHE A 83 -8.88 9.84 2.07
C PHE A 83 -8.62 8.88 3.23
N LEU A 84 -8.15 7.65 2.96
CA LEU A 84 -7.76 6.70 4.00
C LEU A 84 -6.70 7.31 4.92
N THR A 85 -5.64 7.89 4.35
CA THR A 85 -4.59 8.60 5.10
C THR A 85 -5.17 9.71 5.97
N LEU A 86 -6.03 10.57 5.42
CA LEU A 86 -6.62 11.68 6.15
C LEU A 86 -7.52 11.20 7.29
N ILE A 87 -8.36 10.19 7.05
CA ILE A 87 -9.26 9.62 8.06
C ILE A 87 -8.44 8.98 9.19
N THR A 88 -7.41 8.18 8.86
CA THR A 88 -6.54 7.58 9.87
C THR A 88 -5.87 8.67 10.73
N LEU A 89 -5.26 9.68 10.11
CA LEU A 89 -4.65 10.78 10.85
C LEU A 89 -5.66 11.54 11.70
N PHE A 90 -6.86 11.80 11.19
CA PHE A 90 -7.91 12.49 11.92
C PHE A 90 -8.36 11.71 13.16
N ILE A 91 -8.57 10.40 13.05
CA ILE A 91 -8.91 9.53 14.18
C ILE A 91 -7.82 9.61 15.26
N TYR A 92 -6.56 9.38 14.89
CA TYR A 92 -5.46 9.42 15.85
C TYR A 92 -5.22 10.81 16.43
N LYS A 93 -5.54 11.89 15.71
CA LYS A 93 -5.45 13.26 16.22
C LYS A 93 -6.46 13.55 17.34
N GLN A 94 -7.59 12.84 17.39
CA GLN A 94 -8.60 13.01 18.45
C GLN A 94 -8.20 12.36 19.77
N HIS A 95 -7.19 11.49 19.78
CA HIS A 95 -6.71 10.83 20.99
C HIS A 95 -5.53 11.62 21.58
N GLU A 96 -5.76 12.30 22.71
CA GLU A 96 -4.74 13.14 23.37
C GLU A 96 -3.55 12.35 23.91
N GLU A 97 -3.75 11.08 24.26
CA GLU A 97 -2.73 10.21 24.85
C GLU A 97 -1.72 9.67 23.82
N ILE A 98 -2.00 9.86 22.51
CA ILE A 98 -1.20 9.27 21.44
C ILE A 98 -0.15 10.25 20.92
N ASN A 99 1.07 9.75 20.70
CA ASN A 99 2.13 10.53 20.05
C ASN A 99 1.82 10.71 18.56
N PHE A 100 1.08 11.78 18.23
CA PHE A 100 0.66 12.07 16.87
C PHE A 100 1.82 12.19 15.86
N THR A 101 3.00 12.65 16.29
CA THR A 101 4.18 12.76 15.41
C THR A 101 4.64 11.39 14.92
N VAL A 102 4.61 10.40 15.81
CA VAL A 102 4.97 9.01 15.48
C VAL A 102 3.93 8.42 14.54
N VAL A 103 2.65 8.55 14.88
CA VAL A 103 1.56 8.10 14.00
C VAL A 103 1.66 8.72 12.62
N PHE A 104 1.89 10.03 12.54
CA PHE A 104 2.04 10.74 11.27
C PHE A 104 3.17 10.14 10.43
N PHE A 105 4.32 9.86 11.04
CA PHE A 105 5.45 9.26 10.36
C PHE A 105 5.15 7.83 9.87
N VAL A 106 4.52 7.01 10.71
CA VAL A 106 4.11 5.64 10.36
C VAL A 106 3.12 5.65 9.20
N VAL A 107 2.07 6.48 9.27
CA VAL A 107 1.08 6.63 8.20
C VAL A 107 1.73 7.09 6.90
N MET A 108 2.65 8.06 6.94
CA MET A 108 3.35 8.54 5.74
C MET A 108 4.19 7.44 5.10
N LEU A 109 4.91 6.63 5.87
CA LEU A 109 5.71 5.54 5.34
C LEU A 109 4.84 4.46 4.68
N TYR A 110 3.72 4.08 5.29
CA TYR A 110 2.78 3.14 4.65
C TYR A 110 2.11 3.74 3.41
N TYR A 111 1.78 5.04 3.42
CA TYR A 111 1.29 5.75 2.25
C TYR A 111 2.29 5.70 1.07
N PHE A 112 3.57 5.97 1.32
CA PHE A 112 4.60 5.87 0.27
C PHE A 112 4.85 4.43 -0.16
N ALA A 113 4.89 3.48 0.77
CA ALA A 113 5.05 2.06 0.44
C ALA A 113 3.94 1.57 -0.51
N THR A 114 2.68 1.95 -0.22
CA THR A 114 1.54 1.62 -1.09
C THR A 114 1.62 2.30 -2.45
N LEU A 115 1.94 3.59 -2.50
CA LEU A 115 2.16 4.30 -3.76
C LEU A 115 3.23 3.64 -4.64
N CYS A 116 4.39 3.32 -4.05
CA CYS A 116 5.51 2.69 -4.75
C CYS A 116 5.12 1.31 -5.27
N PHE A 117 4.48 0.48 -4.42
CA PHE A 117 4.07 -0.86 -4.81
C PHE A 117 3.03 -0.83 -5.94
N SER A 118 2.00 0.01 -5.82
CA SER A 118 0.95 0.11 -6.84
C SER A 118 1.49 0.65 -8.16
N THR A 119 2.44 1.59 -8.12
CA THR A 119 3.10 2.12 -9.32
C THR A 119 3.98 1.06 -10.00
N TRP A 120 4.75 0.30 -9.21
CA TRP A 120 5.54 -0.81 -9.71
C TRP A 120 4.67 -1.91 -10.33
N HIS A 121 3.59 -2.30 -9.65
CA HIS A 121 2.65 -3.30 -10.16
C HIS A 121 2.04 -2.88 -11.51
N ARG A 122 1.61 -1.63 -11.64
CA ARG A 122 1.09 -1.08 -12.90
C ARG A 122 2.11 -1.13 -14.02
N ARG A 123 3.36 -0.72 -13.76
CA ARG A 123 4.43 -0.78 -14.76
C ARG A 123 4.69 -2.22 -15.23
N SER A 124 4.65 -3.18 -14.30
CA SER A 124 4.78 -4.60 -14.61
C SER A 124 3.61 -5.13 -15.46
N LEU A 125 2.40 -4.61 -15.29
CA LEU A 125 1.25 -4.98 -16.13
C LEU A 125 1.39 -4.45 -17.55
N ASN A 126 1.70 -3.16 -17.72
CA ASN A 126 1.83 -2.53 -19.04
C ASN A 126 2.94 -3.20 -19.89
N GLN A 127 4.11 -3.48 -19.29
CA GLN A 127 5.19 -4.19 -19.97
C GLN A 127 4.79 -5.62 -20.39
N SER A 128 3.92 -6.28 -19.63
CA SER A 128 3.44 -7.62 -19.99
C SER A 128 2.49 -7.58 -21.18
N THR A 129 1.71 -6.51 -21.34
CA THR A 129 0.77 -6.31 -22.46
C THR A 129 1.53 -5.98 -23.75
N ASP A 130 2.50 -5.05 -23.70
CA ASP A 130 3.30 -4.66 -24.88
C ASP A 130 4.07 -5.85 -25.46
N ASN A 131 4.73 -6.64 -24.61
CA ASN A 131 5.44 -7.85 -25.02
C ASN A 131 4.53 -8.93 -25.64
N SER A 132 3.26 -8.99 -25.23
CA SER A 132 2.29 -9.94 -25.83
C SER A 132 1.82 -9.50 -27.21
N ASN A 133 1.69 -8.18 -27.43
CA ASN A 133 1.30 -7.62 -28.72
C ASN A 133 2.43 -7.71 -29.75
N GLU A 134 3.69 -7.46 -29.36
CA GLU A 134 4.85 -7.66 -30.24
C GLU A 134 4.93 -9.11 -30.74
N LYS A 135 4.72 -10.08 -29.84
CA LYS A 135 4.81 -11.50 -30.18
C LYS A 135 3.72 -11.97 -31.14
N ASN A 136 2.53 -11.38 -31.07
CA ASN A 136 1.43 -11.68 -32.00
C ASN A 136 1.54 -10.95 -33.35
N SER A 137 2.36 -9.89 -33.44
CA SER A 137 2.59 -9.16 -34.70
C SER A 137 3.64 -9.81 -35.61
N GLN A 138 4.40 -10.79 -35.09
CA GLN A 138 5.47 -11.50 -35.81
C GLN A 138 5.03 -12.85 -36.41
N THR A 139 3.73 -13.16 -36.37
CA THR A 139 3.09 -14.33 -37.02
C THR A 139 2.08 -13.86 -38.03
#